data_AF-A0A5N3P403-F1
#
_entry.id   AF-A0A5N3P403-F1
#
_cell.length_a   1.000
_cell.length_b   1.000
_cell.length_c   1.000
_cell.angle_alpha   90.00
_cell.angle_beta   90.00
_cell.angle_gamma   90.00
#
_symmetry.space_group_name_H-M   'P 1'
#
loop_
_entity.id
_entity.type
_entity.pdbx_description
1 polymer ?
#
loop_
_entity_poly.entity_id
_entity_poly.type
_entity_poly.pdbx_seq_one_letter_code
_entity_poly.pdbx_strand_id
1 'polypeptide(L)' 'KKITVISSTNDRALAVSSWLAGGIVRAGAADRERLESLGVRVADASEFGGGIINHDLFLSNPEVQQVVKRAIDRAN' A
#
# COMPACT_ATOMS: atom_id res chain seq x y z
N LYS A 1 6.13 -8.64 16.68
CA LYS A 1 5.46 -8.72 15.37
C LYS A 1 5.81 -7.45 14.59
N LYS A 2 6.34 -7.54 13.37
CA LYS A 2 6.76 -6.37 12.57
C LYS A 2 5.62 -5.97 11.63
N ILE A 3 5.13 -4.73 11.72
CA ILE A 3 4.07 -4.21 10.85
C ILE A 3 4.63 -4.03 9.44
N THR A 4 3.89 -4.45 8.42
CA THR A 4 4.24 -4.24 7.01
C THR A 4 3.13 -3.45 6.34
N VAL A 5 3.48 -2.35 5.66
CA VAL A 5 2.56 -1.51 4.90
C VAL A 5 2.86 -1.69 3.42
N ILE A 6 1.82 -1.92 2.64
CA ILE A 6 1.89 -1.89 1.17
C ILE A 6 1.44 -0.49 0.75
N SER A 7 2.33 0.25 0.09
CA SER A 7 2.07 1.62 -0.35
C SER A 7 1.82 1.68 -1.85
N SER A 8 0.98 2.63 -2.27
CA SER A 8 0.80 2.99 -3.68
C SER A 8 0.54 4.49 -3.75
N THR A 9 1.59 5.27 -4.01
CA THR A 9 1.53 6.74 -3.91
C THR A 9 0.67 7.37 -5.00
N ASN A 10 0.39 6.63 -6.09
CA ASN A 10 -0.45 7.06 -7.20
C ASN A 10 -1.92 6.62 -7.08
N ASP A 11 -2.31 6.06 -5.93
CA ASP A 11 -3.63 5.46 -5.76
C ASP A 11 -4.72 6.51 -5.46
N ARG A 12 -5.64 6.69 -6.43
CA ARG A 12 -6.81 7.57 -6.29
C ARG A 12 -7.72 7.15 -5.14
N ALA A 13 -7.75 5.85 -4.78
CA ALA A 13 -8.54 5.36 -3.66
C ALA A 13 -8.01 5.88 -2.31
N LEU A 14 -6.69 6.03 -2.16
CA LEU A 14 -6.09 6.60 -0.93
C LEU A 14 -6.42 8.08 -0.78
N ALA A 15 -6.47 8.83 -1.88
CA ALA A 15 -6.88 10.22 -1.88
C ALA A 15 -8.37 10.38 -1.48
N VAL A 16 -9.27 9.58 -2.08
CA VAL A 16 -10.70 9.57 -1.70
C VAL A 16 -10.88 9.17 -0.24
N SER A 17 -10.15 8.14 0.20
CA SER A 17 -10.18 7.67 1.58
C SER A 17 -9.68 8.73 2.57
N SER A 18 -8.64 9.50 2.21
CA SER A 18 -8.14 10.62 3.02
C SER A 18 -9.17 11.75 3.12
N TRP A 19 -9.81 12.10 2.01
CA TRP A 19 -10.88 13.10 1.98
C TRP A 19 -12.04 12.72 2.91
N LEU A 20 -12.52 11.48 2.85
CA LEU A 20 -13.58 10.98 3.74
C LEU A 20 -13.18 10.99 5.23
N ALA A 21 -11.88 10.92 5.54
CA ALA A 21 -11.35 11.00 6.90
C ALA A 21 -10.96 12.43 7.32
N GLY A 22 -11.44 13.46 6.63
CA GLY A 22 -11.13 14.85 6.98
C GLY A 22 -9.69 15.26 6.71
N GLY A 23 -9.05 14.67 5.70
CA GLY A 23 -7.69 15.00 5.27
C GLY A 23 -6.58 14.24 6.01
N ILE A 24 -6.92 13.23 6.83
CA ILE A 24 -5.92 12.38 7.48
C ILE A 24 -5.20 11.54 6.41
N VAL A 25 -3.87 11.63 6.39
CA VAL A 25 -3.02 10.85 5.48
C VAL A 25 -3.13 9.37 5.81
N ARG A 26 -3.38 8.54 4.80
CA ARG A 26 -3.44 7.09 4.94
C ARG A 26 -2.04 6.49 4.96
N ALA A 27 -1.82 5.46 5.77
CA ALA A 27 -0.50 4.82 5.89
C ALA A 27 0.06 4.34 4.54
N GLY A 28 -0.79 3.84 3.62
CA GLY A 28 -0.37 3.45 2.27
C GLY A 28 0.04 4.61 1.35
N ALA A 29 -0.24 5.86 1.73
CA ALA A 29 0.17 7.08 1.05
C ALA A 29 1.15 7.91 1.89
N ALA A 30 1.56 7.41 3.06
CA ALA A 30 2.50 8.11 3.92
C ALA A 30 3.93 7.95 3.40
N ASP A 31 4.77 8.93 3.73
CA ASP A 31 6.18 8.93 3.40
C ASP A 31 6.86 7.64 3.91
N ARG A 32 7.60 6.98 3.01
CA ARG A 32 8.30 5.73 3.27
C ARG A 32 9.29 5.84 4.42
N GLU A 33 10.12 6.88 4.41
CA GLU A 33 11.20 7.09 5.37
C GLU A 33 10.61 7.30 6.77
N ARG A 34 9.47 8.00 6.83
CA ARG A 34 8.71 8.17 8.07
C ARG A 34 8.19 6.84 8.62
N LEU A 35 7.65 5.97 7.78
CA LEU A 35 7.16 4.64 8.21
C LEU A 35 8.32 3.74 8.65
N GLU A 36 9.41 3.71 7.89
CA GLU A 36 10.58 2.90 8.23
C GLU A 36 11.21 3.33 9.56
N SER A 37 11.22 4.64 9.87
CA SER A 37 11.69 5.15 11.17
C SER A 37 10.88 4.64 12.38
N LEU A 38 9.61 4.26 12.16
CA LEU A 38 8.74 3.67 13.17
C LEU A 38 8.90 2.14 13.29
N GLY A 39 9.85 1.55 12.57
CA GLY A 39 10.07 0.10 12.51
C GLY A 39 9.06 -0.63 11.62
N VAL A 40 8.33 0.10 10.77
CA VAL A 40 7.39 -0.46 9.79
C VAL A 40 8.16 -0.83 8.52
N ARG A 41 7.88 -2.02 7.97
CA ARG A 41 8.41 -2.41 6.65
C ARG A 41 7.49 -1.85 5.57
N VAL A 42 8.06 -1.22 4.54
CA VAL A 42 7.28 -0.67 3.42
C VAL A 42 7.55 -1.48 2.14
N ALA A 43 6.48 -1.96 1.51
CA ALA A 43 6.50 -2.57 0.19
C ALA A 43 5.79 -1.64 -0.80
N ASP A 44 6.56 -1.05 -1.72
CA ASP A 44 6.02 -0.15 -2.73
C ASP A 44 5.41 -0.94 -3.90
N ALA A 45 4.15 -0.65 -4.19
CA ALA A 45 3.39 -1.23 -5.29
C ALA A 45 2.87 -0.16 -6.27
N SER A 46 3.43 1.05 -6.24
CA SER A 46 2.98 2.19 -7.05
C SER A 46 3.01 1.92 -8.56
N GLU A 47 3.91 1.04 -9.03
CA GLU A 47 4.00 0.62 -10.45
C GLU A 47 2.85 -0.29 -10.89
N PHE A 48 2.10 -0.87 -9.96
CA PHE A 48 1.00 -1.79 -10.24
C PHE A 48 -0.39 -1.11 -10.22
N GLY A 49 -0.45 0.18 -9.88
CA GLY A 49 -1.68 0.96 -9.74
C GLY A 49 -2.02 1.78 -10.99
N GLY A 50 -2.80 1.21 -11.93
CA GLY A 50 -3.17 1.88 -13.19
C GLY A 50 -4.67 2.07 -13.45
N GLY A 51 -5.56 1.80 -12.49
CA GLY A 51 -7.01 1.76 -12.72
C GLY A 51 -7.82 2.72 -11.83
N ILE A 52 -8.90 3.29 -12.38
CA ILE A 52 -9.73 4.29 -11.71
C ILE A 52 -10.49 3.69 -10.51
N ILE A 53 -10.88 2.41 -10.57
CA ILE A 53 -11.43 1.63 -9.45
C ILE A 53 -11.09 0.15 -9.68
N ASN A 54 -9.92 -0.33 -9.25
CA ASN A 54 -9.59 -1.78 -9.27
C ASN A 54 -9.76 -2.36 -7.86
N HIS A 55 -10.99 -2.41 -7.35
CA HIS A 55 -11.26 -2.91 -5.99
C HIS A 55 -10.97 -4.41 -5.84
N ASP A 56 -10.81 -5.13 -6.95
CA ASP A 56 -10.41 -6.53 -6.99
C ASP A 56 -8.91 -6.72 -7.30
N LEU A 57 -8.10 -5.69 -7.48
CA LEU A 57 -6.68 -5.83 -7.89
C LEU A 57 -5.92 -6.80 -6.98
N PHE A 58 -6.10 -6.69 -5.67
CA PHE A 58 -5.49 -7.58 -4.68
C PHE A 58 -6.06 -9.01 -4.71
N LEU A 59 -7.26 -9.20 -5.27
CA LEU A 59 -8.00 -10.47 -5.36
C LEU A 59 -7.88 -11.16 -6.73
N SER A 60 -7.62 -10.42 -7.81
CA SER A 60 -7.69 -10.92 -9.19
C SER A 60 -6.42 -10.69 -10.00
N ASN A 61 -5.49 -9.81 -9.58
CA ASN A 61 -4.23 -9.58 -10.29
C ASN A 61 -3.10 -10.48 -9.72
N PRO A 62 -2.61 -11.47 -10.48
CA PRO A 62 -1.57 -12.40 -10.01
C PRO A 62 -0.23 -11.72 -9.69
N GLU A 63 0.12 -10.63 -10.35
CA GLU A 63 1.37 -9.90 -10.10
C GLU A 63 1.33 -9.19 -8.75
N VAL A 64 0.19 -8.55 -8.44
CA VAL A 64 -0.05 -7.90 -7.15
C VAL A 64 -0.08 -8.94 -6.03
N GLN A 65 -0.73 -10.08 -6.24
CA GLN A 65 -0.70 -11.19 -5.29
C GLN A 65 0.72 -11.70 -5.02
N GLN A 66 1.58 -11.77 -6.04
CA GLN A 66 2.98 -12.15 -5.84
C GLN A 66 3.77 -11.10 -5.03
N VAL A 67 3.51 -9.81 -5.23
CA VAL A 67 4.14 -8.75 -4.42
C VAL A 67 3.74 -8.90 -2.95
N VAL A 68 2.44 -9.09 -2.68
CA VAL A 68 1.92 -9.34 -1.32
C VAL A 68 2.57 -10.59 -0.71
N LYS A 69 2.61 -11.70 -1.46
CA LYS A 69 3.24 -12.95 -1.01
C LYS A 69 4.71 -12.74 -0.63
N ARG A 70 5.51 -12.08 -1.49
CA ARG A 70 6.92 -11.79 -1.20
C ARG A 70 7.09 -10.91 0.05
N ALA A 71 6.20 -9.95 0.26
CA ALA A 71 6.23 -9.10 1.45
C ALA A 71 5.96 -9.92 2.73
N ILE A 72 5.00 -10.85 2.69
CA ILE A 72 4.71 -11.78 3.79
C ILE A 72 5.89 -12.73 4.03
N ASP A 73 6.49 -13.31 2.98
CA ASP A 73 7.60 -14.25 3.09
C ASP A 73 8.84 -13.60 3.72
N ARG A 74 9.16 -12.34 3.36
CA ARG A 74 10.24 -11.55 4.00
C ARG A 74 9.90 -11.13 5.44
N ALA A 75 8.62 -11.23 5.83
CA ALA A 75 8.19 -10.79 7.13
C ALA A 75 8.49 -11.80 8.24
N ASN A 76 8.43 -13.09 7.87
CA ASN A 76 8.81 -14.26 8.67
C ASN A 76 10.32 -14.45 8.75
#